data_AF-A0A1T4SJ39-F1
#
_entry.id   AF-A0A1T4SJ39-F1
#
_cell.length_a   1.000
_cell.length_b   1.000
_cell.length_c   1.000
_cell.angle_alpha   90.00
_cell.angle_beta   90.00
_cell.angle_gamma   90.00
#
_symmetry.space_group_name_H-M   'P 1'
#
loop_
_entity.id
_entity.type
_entity.pdbx_description
1 polymer ?
#
loop_
_entity_poly.entity_id
_entity_poly.type
_entity_poly.pdbx_seq_one_letter_code
_entity_poly.pdbx_strand_id
1 'polypeptide(L)'
;MKALMLCGHGSRDEAAVREFAVLAERLRDRLPDWAVEYGYLEFAQPVIRNGLDKLREKGARDILALPGMLFAAGHAKNDIPSVLNTYAAQNGVSIRYGRELGVDLKMIRAAGERIRECLRTAGWRDGEPLHDSLLVVVGRGSSDPDANSNVAKVTRMLWEGLGFAWAETVYSGVTFPLVKPGLEHVARLGYKRVVVFPYFLFTGILVRRVYEHTDRVAAEHPDITFLKAGYLNDHPLVIDTFAERLEEILAGANVMNCQMCKYREQVLGFEAEVGLPQESHHHHVEGIGTGEAHHHHHSDDGHTHHHHHHDDDHDHHHHDHGEGHDHDHHHDHGHDHHHHPYPHADHPLGPRSLTKR
;
A
#
# COMPACT_ATOMS: atom_id res chain seq x y z
N MET A 1 0.54 -10.60 30.28
CA MET A 1 0.88 -9.35 29.57
C MET A 1 0.03 -9.28 28.31
N LYS A 2 -0.59 -8.13 28.02
CA LYS A 2 -1.29 -7.91 26.74
C LYS A 2 -0.29 -7.34 25.74
N ALA A 3 -0.13 -7.98 24.58
CA ALA A 3 0.89 -7.63 23.60
C ALA A 3 0.25 -7.45 22.22
N LEU A 4 0.57 -6.32 21.58
CA LEU A 4 0.08 -5.95 20.25
C LEU A 4 1.27 -5.70 19.32
N MET A 5 1.26 -6.38 18.19
CA MET A 5 2.16 -6.15 17.06
C MET A 5 1.41 -5.46 15.92
N LEU A 6 1.77 -4.23 15.60
CA LEU A 6 1.23 -3.53 14.43
C LEU A 6 2.14 -3.78 13.20
N CYS A 7 1.60 -4.47 12.20
CA CYS A 7 2.34 -4.89 11.00
C CYS A 7 2.12 -3.90 9.85
N GLY A 8 3.12 -3.06 9.57
CA GLY A 8 3.12 -2.16 8.44
C GLY A 8 3.58 -2.84 7.15
N HIS A 9 3.18 -2.30 6.01
CA HIS A 9 3.73 -2.70 4.72
C HIS A 9 5.23 -2.36 4.62
N GLY A 10 5.54 -1.09 4.87
CA GLY A 10 6.86 -0.52 4.58
C GLY A 10 6.85 0.40 3.38
N SER A 11 7.82 1.31 3.34
CA SER A 11 7.97 2.28 2.26
C SER A 11 9.41 2.73 2.17
N ARG A 12 9.88 3.02 0.95
CA ARG A 12 11.15 3.71 0.72
C ARG A 12 11.07 5.21 1.04
N ASP A 13 9.86 5.75 1.17
CA ASP A 13 9.64 7.15 1.56
C ASP A 13 9.68 7.27 3.10
N GLU A 14 10.67 8.00 3.61
CA GLU A 14 10.85 8.17 5.05
C GLU A 14 9.70 8.91 5.74
N ALA A 15 8.98 9.79 5.03
CA ALA A 15 7.83 10.47 5.61
C ALA A 15 6.69 9.48 5.86
N ALA A 16 6.46 8.55 4.94
CA ALA A 16 5.50 7.47 5.13
C ALA A 16 5.89 6.56 6.32
N VAL A 17 7.19 6.25 6.46
CA VAL A 17 7.72 5.47 7.61
C VAL A 17 7.50 6.23 8.93
N ARG A 18 7.75 7.54 8.96
CA ARG A 18 7.49 8.37 10.15
C ARG A 18 6.00 8.43 10.50
N GLU A 19 5.12 8.61 9.53
CA GLU A 19 3.67 8.65 9.80
C GLU A 19 3.13 7.32 10.34
N PHE A 20 3.64 6.18 9.86
CA PHE A 20 3.29 4.88 10.42
C PHE A 20 3.76 4.74 11.88
N ALA A 21 4.97 5.20 12.19
CA ALA A 21 5.48 5.21 13.56
C ALA A 21 4.63 6.09 14.48
N VAL A 22 4.23 7.28 14.03
CA VAL A 22 3.31 8.17 14.76
C VAL A 22 1.97 7.48 15.00
N LEU A 23 1.41 6.79 14.01
CA LEU A 23 0.18 6.02 14.19
C LEU A 23 0.34 4.94 15.27
N ALA A 24 1.46 4.24 15.30
CA ALA A 24 1.75 3.25 16.34
C ALA A 24 1.89 3.88 17.74
N GLU A 25 2.47 5.07 17.84
CA GLU A 25 2.52 5.85 19.08
C GLU A 25 1.13 6.27 19.56
N ARG A 26 0.28 6.80 18.66
CA ARG A 26 -1.12 7.13 18.99
C ARG A 26 -1.91 5.91 19.44
N LEU A 27 -1.68 4.75 18.83
CA LEU A 27 -2.32 3.51 19.22
C LEU A 27 -1.83 3.04 20.60
N ARG A 28 -0.56 3.25 20.94
CA ARG A 28 -0.03 3.00 22.29
C ARG A 28 -0.69 3.89 23.33
N ASP A 29 -0.86 5.19 23.05
CA ASP A 29 -1.57 6.12 23.93
C ASP A 29 -3.03 5.69 24.14
N ARG A 30 -3.66 5.17 23.07
CA ARG A 30 -5.05 4.69 23.09
C ARG A 30 -5.23 3.37 23.88
N LEU A 31 -4.14 2.61 24.04
CA LEU A 31 -4.11 1.28 24.65
C LEU A 31 -3.05 1.20 25.77
N PRO A 32 -3.20 1.97 26.87
CA PRO A 32 -2.17 2.09 27.91
C PRO A 32 -1.85 0.77 28.62
N ASP A 33 -2.78 -0.19 28.62
CA ASP A 33 -2.60 -1.51 29.23
C ASP A 33 -1.91 -2.55 28.31
N TRP A 34 -1.53 -2.14 27.10
CA TRP A 34 -0.94 -3.01 26.09
C TRP A 34 0.52 -2.66 25.83
N ALA A 35 1.37 -3.67 25.73
CA ALA A 35 2.69 -3.53 25.11
C ALA A 35 2.49 -3.46 23.59
N VAL A 36 2.56 -2.25 23.02
CA VAL A 36 2.41 -2.01 21.57
C VAL A 36 3.78 -1.81 20.92
N GLU A 37 4.13 -2.73 20.02
CA GLU A 37 5.28 -2.63 19.12
C GLU A 37 4.79 -2.61 17.66
N TYR A 38 5.65 -2.16 16.75
CA TYR A 38 5.37 -2.13 15.33
C TYR A 38 6.58 -2.55 14.50
N GLY A 39 6.33 -2.89 13.23
CA GLY A 39 7.39 -3.18 12.28
C GLY A 39 6.85 -3.36 10.87
N TYR A 40 7.74 -3.35 9.89
CA TYR A 40 7.41 -3.37 8.48
C TYR A 40 7.68 -4.74 7.86
N LEU A 41 6.86 -5.11 6.87
CA LEU A 41 7.07 -6.29 6.05
C LEU A 41 8.30 -6.10 5.15
N GLU A 42 8.47 -4.91 4.57
CA GLU A 42 9.54 -4.61 3.62
C GLU A 42 10.04 -3.17 3.70
N PHE A 43 11.12 -2.87 2.97
CA PHE A 43 11.69 -1.54 2.69
C PHE A 43 12.21 -0.67 3.84
N ALA A 44 11.69 -0.86 5.05
CA ALA A 44 11.92 0.02 6.18
C ALA A 44 12.23 -0.76 7.45
N GLN A 45 12.92 -0.10 8.38
CA GLN A 45 13.17 -0.59 9.72
C GLN A 45 12.28 0.13 10.75
N PRO A 46 11.90 -0.52 11.87
CA PRO A 46 12.18 -1.91 12.22
C PRO A 46 11.35 -2.90 11.40
N VAL A 47 11.90 -4.06 11.05
CA VAL A 47 11.13 -5.16 10.43
C VAL A 47 10.20 -5.83 11.46
N ILE A 48 9.14 -6.51 11.00
CA ILE A 48 8.13 -7.17 11.87
C ILE A 48 8.78 -8.05 12.94
N ARG A 49 9.84 -8.79 12.57
CA ARG A 49 10.60 -9.66 13.48
C ARG A 49 11.15 -8.91 14.69
N ASN A 50 11.69 -7.70 14.49
CA ASN A 50 12.28 -6.89 15.56
C ASN A 50 11.21 -6.46 16.59
N GLY A 51 10.01 -6.12 16.13
CA GLY A 51 8.89 -5.79 17.02
C GLY A 51 8.44 -7.00 17.84
N LEU A 52 8.34 -8.17 17.20
CA LEU A 52 8.00 -9.42 17.89
C LEU A 52 9.06 -9.83 18.92
N ASP A 53 10.35 -9.68 18.59
CA ASP A 53 11.45 -9.97 19.50
C ASP A 53 11.38 -9.10 20.77
N LYS A 54 11.10 -7.79 20.62
CA LYS A 54 10.88 -6.88 21.76
C LYS A 54 9.70 -7.29 22.63
N LEU A 55 8.58 -7.72 22.03
CA LEU A 55 7.43 -8.21 22.78
C LEU A 55 7.77 -9.48 23.57
N ARG A 56 8.50 -10.42 22.93
CA ARG A 56 8.93 -11.67 23.57
C ARG A 56 9.90 -11.41 24.71
N GLU A 57 10.87 -10.50 24.55
CA GLU A 57 11.83 -10.09 25.59
C GLU A 57 11.14 -9.48 26.80
N LYS A 58 10.03 -8.76 26.59
CA LYS A 58 9.14 -8.27 27.67
C LYS A 58 8.30 -9.37 28.33
N GLY A 59 8.39 -10.62 27.86
CA GLY A 59 7.71 -11.78 28.42
C GLY A 59 6.37 -12.11 27.74
N ALA A 60 6.06 -11.54 26.58
CA ALA A 60 4.84 -11.88 25.84
C ALA A 60 4.92 -13.33 25.29
N ARG A 61 3.84 -14.09 25.49
CA ARG A 61 3.67 -15.47 24.98
C ARG A 61 2.42 -15.64 24.11
N ASP A 62 1.44 -14.74 24.26
CA ASP A 62 0.28 -14.58 23.40
C ASP A 62 0.33 -13.15 22.85
N ILE A 63 0.46 -13.02 21.52
CA ILE A 63 0.63 -11.74 20.82
C ILE A 63 -0.52 -11.58 19.84
N LEU A 64 -1.17 -10.41 19.85
CA LEU A 64 -2.16 -10.07 18.83
C LEU A 64 -1.48 -9.22 17.77
N ALA A 65 -1.68 -9.57 16.50
CA ALA A 65 -1.10 -8.87 15.37
C ALA A 65 -2.20 -8.19 14.55
N LEU A 66 -2.02 -6.93 14.20
CA LEU A 66 -2.93 -6.17 13.35
C LEU A 66 -2.21 -5.67 12.10
N PRO A 67 -2.77 -5.88 10.90
CA PRO A 67 -2.21 -5.29 9.68
C PRO A 67 -2.57 -3.80 9.61
N GLY A 68 -1.56 -2.97 9.41
CA GLY A 68 -1.68 -1.54 9.13
C GLY A 68 -2.16 -1.26 7.69
N MET A 69 -3.26 -1.88 7.29
CA MET A 69 -3.77 -1.92 5.92
C MET A 69 -5.24 -1.50 5.87
N LEU A 70 -5.63 -0.83 4.77
CA LEU A 70 -7.03 -0.44 4.56
C LEU A 70 -7.90 -1.62 4.11
N PHE A 71 -7.41 -2.42 3.15
CA PHE A 71 -8.17 -3.51 2.53
C PHE A 71 -7.33 -4.77 2.37
N ALA A 72 -7.99 -5.93 2.40
CA ALA A 72 -7.35 -7.22 2.32
C ALA A 72 -6.97 -7.56 0.87
N ALA A 73 -5.66 -7.58 0.59
CA ALA A 73 -5.08 -8.08 -0.64
C ALA A 73 -3.91 -9.03 -0.31
N GLY A 74 -2.98 -9.27 -1.24
CA GLY A 74 -1.84 -10.19 -1.08
C GLY A 74 -1.11 -10.07 0.27
N HIS A 75 -0.73 -8.86 0.69
CA HIS A 75 0.01 -8.68 1.95
C HIS A 75 -0.75 -9.10 3.20
N ALA A 76 -2.02 -8.70 3.29
CA ALA A 76 -2.84 -9.03 4.44
C ALA A 76 -3.29 -10.50 4.43
N LYS A 77 -3.45 -11.10 3.24
CA LYS A 77 -3.96 -12.47 3.04
C LYS A 77 -2.85 -13.53 3.02
N ASN A 78 -1.63 -13.20 2.61
CA ASN A 78 -0.54 -14.16 2.39
C ASN A 78 0.76 -13.76 3.10
N ASP A 79 1.34 -12.59 2.79
CA ASP A 79 2.71 -12.26 3.21
C ASP A 79 2.85 -12.12 4.74
N ILE A 80 2.05 -11.25 5.37
CA ILE A 80 2.11 -11.02 6.81
C ILE A 80 1.76 -12.30 7.59
N PRO A 81 0.66 -13.03 7.27
CA PRO A 81 0.40 -14.32 7.90
C PRO A 81 1.57 -15.30 7.82
N SER A 82 2.25 -15.39 6.67
CA SER A 82 3.41 -16.28 6.50
C SER A 82 4.56 -15.92 7.44
N VAL A 83 4.91 -14.63 7.54
CA VAL A 83 5.94 -14.13 8.46
C VAL A 83 5.58 -14.42 9.92
N LEU A 84 4.34 -14.14 10.31
CA LEU A 84 3.86 -14.34 11.68
C LEU A 84 3.84 -15.83 12.07
N ASN A 85 3.34 -16.70 11.19
CA ASN A 85 3.28 -18.15 11.42
C ASN A 85 4.68 -18.75 11.56
N THR A 86 5.61 -18.32 10.69
CA THR A 86 7.01 -18.75 10.74
C THR A 86 7.66 -18.33 12.07
N TYR A 87 7.47 -17.07 12.47
CA TYR A 87 8.00 -16.57 13.74
C TYR A 87 7.42 -17.34 14.94
N ALA A 88 6.10 -17.57 14.96
CA ALA A 88 5.43 -18.30 16.03
C ALA A 88 6.00 -19.71 16.20
N ALA A 89 6.17 -20.44 15.10
CA ALA A 89 6.72 -21.79 15.10
C ALA A 89 8.18 -21.84 15.59
N GLN A 90 9.02 -20.88 15.18
CA GLN A 90 10.43 -20.83 15.56
C GLN A 90 10.65 -20.46 17.02
N ASN A 91 9.72 -19.72 17.64
CA ASN A 91 9.94 -19.09 18.95
C ASN A 91 9.01 -19.61 20.06
N GLY A 92 8.11 -20.55 19.75
CA GLY A 92 7.20 -21.13 20.73
C GLY A 92 6.25 -20.11 21.37
N VAL A 93 5.74 -19.16 20.57
CA VAL A 93 4.75 -18.15 20.99
C VAL A 93 3.45 -18.33 20.22
N SER A 94 2.33 -17.93 20.80
CA SER A 94 1.05 -17.85 20.10
C SER A 94 0.91 -16.46 19.48
N ILE A 95 0.52 -16.42 18.20
CA ILE A 95 0.19 -15.18 17.50
C ILE A 95 -1.21 -15.31 16.91
N ARG A 96 -2.11 -14.38 17.26
CA ARG A 96 -3.44 -14.27 16.67
C ARG A 96 -3.49 -13.03 15.78
N TYR A 97 -3.86 -13.23 14.53
CA TYR A 97 -3.83 -12.18 13.52
C TYR A 97 -5.23 -11.65 13.21
N GLY A 98 -5.41 -10.33 13.32
CA GLY A 98 -6.66 -9.62 13.06
C GLY A 98 -6.87 -9.28 11.59
N ARG A 99 -8.12 -8.98 11.25
CA ARG A 99 -8.50 -8.36 9.98
C ARG A 99 -7.98 -6.93 9.86
N GLU A 100 -7.88 -6.48 8.63
CA GLU A 100 -7.61 -5.10 8.25
C GLU A 100 -8.72 -4.12 8.67
N LEU A 101 -8.47 -2.81 8.54
CA LEU A 101 -9.43 -1.77 8.90
C LEU A 101 -10.77 -1.93 8.17
N GLY A 102 -10.71 -2.21 6.86
CA GLY A 102 -11.86 -2.48 6.01
C GLY A 102 -12.80 -1.30 5.83
N VAL A 103 -14.04 -1.61 5.42
CA VAL A 103 -15.12 -0.63 5.30
C VAL A 103 -15.83 -0.50 6.65
N ASP A 104 -15.43 0.50 7.42
CA ASP A 104 -16.00 0.81 8.74
C ASP A 104 -16.56 2.24 8.78
N LEU A 105 -17.64 2.45 9.55
CA LEU A 105 -18.26 3.78 9.68
C LEU A 105 -17.31 4.83 10.28
N LYS A 106 -16.39 4.44 11.17
CA LYS A 106 -15.35 5.34 11.71
C LYS A 106 -14.40 5.80 10.60
N MET A 107 -14.04 4.90 9.69
CA MET A 107 -13.20 5.22 8.54
C MET A 107 -13.92 6.13 7.53
N ILE A 108 -15.21 5.88 7.27
CA ILE A 108 -16.04 6.76 6.44
C ILE A 108 -16.17 8.16 7.05
N ARG A 109 -16.35 8.25 8.37
CA ARG A 109 -16.40 9.54 9.09
C ARG A 109 -15.07 10.28 8.99
N ALA A 110 -13.94 9.60 9.23
CA ALA A 110 -12.60 10.17 9.07
C ALA A 110 -12.37 10.72 7.65
N ALA A 111 -12.72 9.94 6.63
CA ALA A 111 -12.66 10.38 5.24
C ALA A 111 -13.54 11.61 4.98
N GLY A 112 -14.78 11.59 5.47
CA GLY A 112 -15.70 12.72 5.36
C GLY A 112 -15.18 13.98 6.04
N GLU A 113 -14.49 13.86 7.18
CA GLU A 113 -13.85 14.98 7.86
C GLU A 113 -12.72 15.57 7.02
N ARG A 114 -11.83 14.75 6.43
CA ARG A 114 -10.78 15.22 5.51
C ARG A 114 -11.32 15.96 4.28
N ILE A 115 -12.40 15.43 3.71
CA ILE A 115 -13.08 16.06 2.56
C ILE A 115 -13.68 17.41 2.97
N ARG A 116 -14.38 17.48 4.11
CA ARG A 116 -14.98 18.72 4.62
C ARG A 116 -13.92 19.76 5.00
N GLU A 117 -12.79 19.36 5.58
CA GLU A 117 -11.65 20.25 5.85
C GLU A 117 -11.14 20.93 4.58
N CYS A 118 -10.98 20.15 3.50
CA CYS A 118 -10.59 20.66 2.20
C CYS A 118 -11.62 21.64 1.63
N LEU A 119 -12.91 21.26 1.66
CA LEU A 119 -14.01 22.11 1.21
C LEU A 119 -14.09 23.43 2.00
N ARG A 120 -13.97 23.38 3.33
CA ARG A 120 -13.96 24.56 4.21
C ARG A 120 -12.82 25.52 3.86
N THR A 121 -11.64 24.98 3.54
CA THR A 121 -10.48 25.78 3.09
C THR A 121 -10.77 26.49 1.75
N ALA A 122 -11.62 25.91 0.91
CA ALA A 122 -12.09 26.49 -0.35
C ALA A 122 -13.35 27.36 -0.21
N GLY A 123 -13.77 27.70 1.02
CA GLY A 123 -14.86 28.62 1.30
C GLY A 123 -16.26 28.00 1.38
N TRP A 124 -16.40 26.68 1.26
CA TRP A 124 -17.66 25.98 1.54
C TRP A 124 -17.99 26.01 3.03
N ARG A 125 -19.27 26.12 3.37
CA ARG A 125 -19.74 26.14 4.77
C ARG A 125 -20.56 24.90 5.10
N ASP A 126 -20.44 24.42 6.32
CA ASP A 126 -21.20 23.26 6.77
C ASP A 126 -22.71 23.47 6.58
N GLY A 127 -23.35 22.52 5.88
CA GLY A 127 -24.76 22.57 5.51
C GLY A 127 -25.05 23.12 4.10
N GLU A 128 -24.07 23.74 3.42
CA GLU A 128 -24.22 24.11 2.01
C GLU A 128 -24.28 22.84 1.13
N PRO A 129 -25.20 22.78 0.15
CA PRO A 129 -25.34 21.62 -0.72
C PRO A 129 -24.10 21.43 -1.60
N LEU A 130 -23.72 20.17 -1.82
CA LEU A 130 -22.63 19.78 -2.74
C LEU A 130 -23.18 19.26 -4.09
N HIS A 131 -24.43 19.61 -4.41
CA HIS A 131 -25.17 19.15 -5.60
C HIS A 131 -24.59 19.64 -6.94
N ASP A 132 -23.58 20.50 -6.92
CA ASP A 132 -22.86 21.02 -8.09
C ASP A 132 -21.41 20.49 -8.20
N SER A 133 -21.02 19.60 -7.28
CA SER A 133 -19.65 19.16 -7.08
C SER A 133 -19.49 17.68 -7.32
N LEU A 134 -18.35 17.29 -7.87
CA LEU A 134 -17.99 15.89 -8.08
C LEU A 134 -16.91 15.46 -7.09
N LEU A 135 -17.09 14.29 -6.47
CA LEU A 135 -16.08 13.66 -5.62
C LEU A 135 -15.31 12.59 -6.40
N VAL A 136 -13.98 12.63 -6.39
CA VAL A 136 -13.11 11.57 -6.89
C VAL A 136 -12.42 10.93 -5.70
N VAL A 137 -12.70 9.66 -5.45
CA VAL A 137 -11.99 8.89 -4.42
C VAL A 137 -10.92 8.04 -5.08
N VAL A 138 -9.69 8.21 -4.61
CA VAL A 138 -8.51 7.56 -5.18
C VAL A 138 -8.06 6.44 -4.25
N GLY A 139 -8.13 5.20 -4.72
CA GLY A 139 -7.54 4.03 -4.06
C GLY A 139 -6.13 3.73 -4.56
N ARG A 140 -5.38 2.88 -3.85
CA ARG A 140 -4.09 2.36 -4.36
C ARG A 140 -4.30 1.54 -5.64
N GLY A 141 -5.28 0.65 -5.60
CA GLY A 141 -5.58 -0.37 -6.61
C GLY A 141 -4.92 -1.71 -6.30
N SER A 142 -5.54 -2.81 -6.68
CA SER A 142 -5.10 -4.17 -6.36
C SER A 142 -5.35 -5.13 -7.51
N SER A 143 -4.57 -6.21 -7.58
CA SER A 143 -4.90 -7.37 -8.41
C SER A 143 -6.01 -8.23 -7.80
N ASP A 144 -6.41 -7.92 -6.56
CA ASP A 144 -7.55 -8.51 -5.89
C ASP A 144 -8.79 -7.62 -6.07
N PRO A 145 -9.84 -8.09 -6.80
CA PRO A 145 -11.04 -7.30 -7.07
C PRO A 145 -11.86 -7.00 -5.81
N ASP A 146 -11.77 -7.80 -4.74
CA ASP A 146 -12.47 -7.56 -3.47
C ASP A 146 -11.96 -6.25 -2.84
N ALA A 147 -10.64 -6.04 -2.82
CA ALA A 147 -10.04 -4.80 -2.33
C ALA A 147 -10.45 -3.58 -3.17
N ASN A 148 -10.55 -3.73 -4.50
CA ASN A 148 -10.98 -2.65 -5.40
C ASN A 148 -12.47 -2.32 -5.17
N SER A 149 -13.31 -3.33 -5.01
CA SER A 149 -14.75 -3.16 -4.73
C SER A 149 -14.99 -2.40 -3.43
N ASN A 150 -14.13 -2.58 -2.42
CA ASN A 150 -14.22 -1.86 -1.17
C ASN A 150 -13.94 -0.35 -1.34
N VAL A 151 -13.01 0.04 -2.22
CA VAL A 151 -12.81 1.48 -2.55
C VAL A 151 -14.07 2.03 -3.20
N ALA A 152 -14.64 1.32 -4.18
CA ALA A 152 -15.88 1.74 -4.83
C ALA A 152 -17.05 1.88 -3.85
N LYS A 153 -17.14 0.97 -2.88
CA LYS A 153 -18.12 1.05 -1.77
C LYS A 153 -17.88 2.29 -0.90
N VAL A 154 -16.64 2.58 -0.53
CA VAL A 154 -16.27 3.81 0.21
C VAL A 154 -16.69 5.06 -0.59
N THR A 155 -16.38 5.11 -1.89
CA THR A 155 -16.81 6.20 -2.78
C THR A 155 -18.31 6.40 -2.72
N ARG A 156 -19.08 5.31 -2.82
CA ARG A 156 -20.54 5.37 -2.80
C ARG A 156 -21.07 5.90 -1.46
N MET A 157 -20.51 5.42 -0.35
CA MET A 157 -20.91 5.85 1.00
C MET A 157 -20.59 7.34 1.24
N LEU A 158 -19.44 7.82 0.77
CA LEU A 158 -19.05 9.24 0.89
C LEU A 158 -19.89 10.12 -0.02
N TRP A 159 -20.12 9.70 -1.26
CA TRP A 159 -20.91 10.45 -2.24
C TRP A 159 -22.33 10.70 -1.73
N GLU A 160 -23.08 9.63 -1.47
CA GLU A 160 -24.48 9.75 -1.04
C GLU A 160 -24.58 10.35 0.38
N GLY A 161 -23.63 10.02 1.26
CA GLY A 161 -23.61 10.52 2.63
C GLY A 161 -23.27 12.00 2.77
N LEU A 162 -22.50 12.58 1.83
CA LEU A 162 -22.13 13.99 1.83
C LEU A 162 -22.98 14.84 0.87
N GLY A 163 -23.72 14.21 -0.04
CA GLY A 163 -24.60 14.90 -0.99
C GLY A 163 -23.87 15.53 -2.17
N PHE A 164 -22.77 14.92 -2.63
CA PHE A 164 -22.15 15.34 -3.90
C PHE A 164 -23.10 15.08 -5.08
N ALA A 165 -22.95 15.86 -6.16
CA ALA A 165 -23.73 15.67 -7.39
C ALA A 165 -23.42 14.32 -8.04
N TRP A 166 -22.14 13.98 -8.06
CA TRP A 166 -21.62 12.75 -8.64
C TRP A 166 -20.35 12.32 -7.92
N ALA A 167 -19.94 11.06 -8.12
CA ALA A 167 -18.63 10.63 -7.70
C ALA A 167 -18.03 9.57 -8.64
N GLU A 168 -16.70 9.53 -8.69
CA GLU A 168 -15.94 8.55 -9.45
C GLU A 168 -14.87 7.88 -8.58
N THR A 169 -14.63 6.59 -8.86
CA THR A 169 -13.54 5.83 -8.23
C THR A 169 -12.41 5.65 -9.21
N VAL A 170 -11.20 6.04 -8.80
CA VAL A 170 -9.99 5.89 -9.62
C VAL A 170 -8.87 5.29 -8.78
N TYR A 171 -7.79 4.87 -9.43
CA TYR A 171 -6.69 4.18 -8.77
C TYR A 171 -5.33 4.80 -9.09
N SER A 172 -4.42 4.78 -8.11
CA SER A 172 -3.05 5.26 -8.30
C SER A 172 -2.17 4.31 -9.11
N GLY A 173 -2.54 3.02 -9.17
CA GLY A 173 -1.81 1.97 -9.87
C GLY A 173 -2.52 0.62 -9.79
N VAL A 174 -1.89 -0.42 -10.35
CA VAL A 174 -2.31 -1.83 -10.42
C VAL A 174 -3.65 -2.13 -11.11
N THR A 175 -4.68 -1.31 -10.95
CA THR A 175 -5.96 -1.48 -11.62
C THR A 175 -6.42 -0.17 -12.25
N PHE A 176 -7.56 -0.21 -12.91
CA PHE A 176 -8.09 0.89 -13.73
C PHE A 176 -9.48 1.33 -13.26
N PRO A 177 -9.89 2.58 -13.56
CA PRO A 177 -9.14 3.62 -14.27
C PRO A 177 -8.04 4.27 -13.42
N LEU A 178 -6.90 4.63 -14.04
CA LEU A 178 -5.84 5.41 -13.38
C LEU A 178 -6.27 6.87 -13.13
N VAL A 179 -5.61 7.54 -12.16
CA VAL A 179 -5.92 8.93 -11.75
C VAL A 179 -6.03 9.89 -12.95
N LYS A 180 -4.98 10.03 -13.77
CA LYS A 180 -4.98 10.99 -14.90
C LYS A 180 -6.13 10.73 -15.89
N PRO A 181 -6.27 9.53 -16.51
CA PRO A 181 -7.37 9.29 -17.44
C PRO A 181 -8.76 9.34 -16.77
N GLY A 182 -8.85 8.99 -15.48
CA GLY A 182 -10.09 9.14 -14.71
C GLY A 182 -10.49 10.60 -14.51
N LEU A 183 -9.52 11.48 -14.17
CA LEU A 183 -9.76 12.92 -14.04
C LEU A 183 -10.07 13.59 -15.38
N GLU A 184 -9.42 13.17 -16.48
CA GLU A 184 -9.76 13.63 -17.84
C GLU A 184 -11.18 13.25 -18.23
N HIS A 185 -11.65 12.07 -17.81
CA HIS A 185 -13.05 11.67 -18.02
C HIS A 185 -14.00 12.54 -17.18
N VAL A 186 -13.69 12.71 -15.89
CA VAL A 186 -14.43 13.59 -14.97
C VAL A 186 -14.57 15.01 -15.50
N ALA A 187 -13.51 15.58 -16.09
CA ALA A 187 -13.52 16.92 -16.64
C ALA A 187 -14.55 17.12 -17.78
N ARG A 188 -14.97 16.05 -18.44
CA ARG A 188 -15.98 16.08 -19.51
C ARG A 188 -17.42 16.02 -19.00
N LEU A 189 -17.63 15.76 -17.71
CA LEU A 189 -18.96 15.61 -17.11
C LEU A 189 -19.64 16.95 -16.78
N GLY A 190 -18.93 18.08 -16.91
CA GLY A 190 -19.51 19.43 -16.80
C GLY A 190 -19.52 20.03 -15.38
N TYR A 191 -18.99 19.34 -14.37
CA TYR A 191 -18.88 19.86 -13.01
C TYR A 191 -17.76 20.91 -12.88
N LYS A 192 -18.05 22.01 -12.18
CA LYS A 192 -17.10 23.13 -12.01
C LYS A 192 -16.23 23.04 -10.77
N ARG A 193 -16.56 22.14 -9.85
CA ARG A 193 -15.76 21.82 -8.66
C ARG A 193 -15.59 20.31 -8.55
N VAL A 194 -14.34 19.86 -8.51
CA VAL A 194 -13.95 18.46 -8.37
C VAL A 194 -13.09 18.31 -7.12
N VAL A 195 -13.53 17.50 -6.16
CA VAL A 195 -12.76 17.17 -4.95
C VAL A 195 -12.04 15.85 -5.16
N VAL A 196 -10.72 15.84 -5.14
CA VAL A 196 -9.89 14.64 -5.26
C VAL A 196 -9.42 14.23 -3.87
N PHE A 197 -9.88 13.07 -3.41
CA PHE A 197 -9.61 12.54 -2.09
C PHE A 197 -8.84 11.21 -2.16
N PRO A 198 -7.55 11.20 -1.77
CA PRO A 198 -6.78 9.97 -1.64
C PRO A 198 -7.19 9.18 -0.39
N TYR A 199 -7.82 8.01 -0.58
CA TYR A 199 -8.14 7.08 0.50
C TYR A 199 -6.92 6.22 0.86
N PHE A 200 -5.96 6.86 1.54
CA PHE A 200 -4.69 6.28 1.96
C PHE A 200 -4.47 6.54 3.45
N LEU A 201 -3.76 5.64 4.13
CA LEU A 201 -3.35 5.87 5.51
C LEU A 201 -2.19 6.87 5.59
N PHE A 202 -1.22 6.80 4.69
CA PHE A 202 0.02 7.55 4.81
C PHE A 202 0.34 8.30 3.52
N THR A 203 1.21 9.29 3.66
CA THR A 203 1.86 10.02 2.57
C THR A 203 2.78 9.12 1.74
N GLY A 204 3.54 9.76 0.86
CA GLY A 204 4.64 9.15 0.11
C GLY A 204 4.45 9.33 -1.38
N ILE A 205 5.23 8.55 -2.14
CA ILE A 205 5.30 8.68 -3.61
C ILE A 205 3.92 8.57 -4.27
N LEU A 206 3.06 7.67 -3.78
CA LEU A 206 1.74 7.46 -4.38
C LEU A 206 0.82 8.67 -4.19
N VAL A 207 0.70 9.21 -2.97
CA VAL A 207 -0.13 10.38 -2.71
C VAL A 207 0.40 11.61 -3.46
N ARG A 208 1.73 11.82 -3.48
CA ARG A 208 2.34 12.91 -4.27
C ARG A 208 1.97 12.79 -5.74
N ARG A 209 2.04 11.59 -6.32
CA ARG A 209 1.66 11.32 -7.71
C ARG A 209 0.18 11.59 -7.98
N VAL A 210 -0.72 11.28 -7.04
CA VAL A 210 -2.15 11.63 -7.16
C VAL A 210 -2.31 13.14 -7.33
N TYR A 211 -1.65 13.93 -6.48
CA TYR A 211 -1.71 15.38 -6.53
C TYR A 211 -1.06 15.94 -7.80
N GLU A 212 0.11 15.43 -8.20
CA GLU A 212 0.77 15.83 -9.44
C GLU A 212 -0.10 15.56 -10.68
N HIS A 213 -0.76 14.40 -10.75
CA HIS A 213 -1.71 14.12 -11.83
C HIS A 213 -2.92 15.05 -11.79
N THR A 214 -3.40 15.37 -10.59
CA THR A 214 -4.49 16.35 -10.42
C THR A 214 -4.08 17.72 -10.94
N ASP A 215 -2.88 18.19 -10.61
CA ASP A 215 -2.36 19.49 -11.04
C ASP A 215 -2.18 19.56 -12.56
N ARG A 216 -1.72 18.47 -13.19
CA ARG A 216 -1.61 18.39 -14.66
C ARG A 216 -2.96 18.50 -15.36
N VAL A 217 -3.97 17.77 -14.88
CA VAL A 217 -5.33 17.84 -15.46
C VAL A 217 -5.97 19.20 -15.17
N ALA A 218 -5.74 19.78 -13.99
CA ALA A 218 -6.21 21.13 -13.66
C ALA A 218 -5.64 22.20 -14.60
N ALA A 219 -4.36 22.10 -14.98
CA ALA A 219 -3.73 23.02 -15.93
C ALA A 219 -4.36 22.95 -17.34
N GLU A 220 -4.87 21.78 -17.74
CA GLU A 220 -5.57 21.57 -19.03
C GLU A 220 -7.04 22.02 -18.99
N HIS A 221 -7.61 22.22 -17.79
CA HIS A 221 -9.01 22.55 -17.57
C HIS A 221 -9.20 23.74 -16.59
N PRO A 222 -8.80 24.97 -16.98
CA PRO A 222 -8.80 26.14 -16.09
C PRO A 222 -10.20 26.55 -15.60
N ASP A 223 -11.26 26.13 -16.29
CA ASP A 223 -12.65 26.40 -15.90
C ASP A 223 -13.17 25.47 -14.77
N ILE A 224 -12.35 24.51 -14.32
CA ILE A 224 -12.70 23.55 -13.26
C ILE A 224 -11.80 23.79 -12.06
N THR A 225 -12.41 23.97 -10.89
CA THR A 225 -11.68 24.04 -9.62
C THR A 225 -11.42 22.62 -9.09
N PHE A 226 -10.17 22.19 -9.10
CA PHE A 226 -9.74 20.93 -8.48
C PHE A 226 -9.29 21.17 -7.05
N LEU A 227 -9.95 20.53 -6.08
CA LEU A 227 -9.63 20.59 -4.67
C LEU A 227 -8.95 19.29 -4.24
N LYS A 228 -7.73 19.37 -3.70
CA LYS A 228 -6.95 18.22 -3.25
C LYS A 228 -7.15 18.03 -1.75
N ALA A 229 -7.97 17.06 -1.36
CA ALA A 229 -8.22 16.76 0.05
C ALA A 229 -7.04 15.99 0.66
N GLY A 230 -6.82 16.15 1.97
CA GLY A 230 -5.85 15.33 2.70
C GLY A 230 -6.28 13.86 2.77
N TYR A 231 -5.34 12.97 3.06
CA TYR A 231 -5.59 11.54 3.29
C TYR A 231 -5.89 11.25 4.77
N LEU A 232 -6.11 9.99 5.14
CA LEU A 232 -6.61 9.63 6.47
C LEU A 232 -5.61 9.96 7.59
N ASN A 233 -4.35 9.52 7.47
CA ASN A 233 -3.30 9.70 8.47
C ASN A 233 -3.71 9.17 9.86
N ASP A 234 -3.19 9.78 10.92
CA ASP A 234 -3.43 9.49 12.33
C ASP A 234 -4.76 10.05 12.87
N HIS A 235 -5.77 10.19 11.99
CA HIS A 235 -7.08 10.67 12.39
C HIS A 235 -7.63 9.84 13.58
N PRO A 236 -8.19 10.44 14.64
CA PRO A 236 -8.58 9.71 15.85
C PRO A 236 -9.47 8.49 15.59
N LEU A 237 -10.44 8.62 14.68
CA LEU A 237 -11.31 7.51 14.26
C LEU A 237 -10.58 6.37 13.52
N VAL A 238 -9.44 6.62 12.89
CA VAL A 238 -8.57 5.55 12.33
C VAL A 238 -7.94 4.76 13.48
N ILE A 239 -7.43 5.46 14.50
CA ILE A 239 -6.86 4.83 15.70
C ILE A 239 -7.92 4.02 16.45
N ASP A 240 -9.13 4.56 16.60
CA ASP A 240 -10.25 3.84 17.21
C ASP A 240 -10.66 2.61 16.39
N THR A 241 -10.50 2.64 15.07
CA THR A 241 -10.77 1.46 14.22
C THR A 241 -9.74 0.36 14.48
N PHE A 242 -8.45 0.69 14.65
CA PHE A 242 -7.44 -0.29 15.06
C PHE A 242 -7.74 -0.89 16.44
N ALA A 243 -8.13 -0.06 17.41
CA ALA A 243 -8.52 -0.53 18.73
C ALA A 243 -9.74 -1.48 18.65
N GLU A 244 -10.71 -1.20 17.77
CA GLU A 244 -11.84 -2.11 17.54
C GLU A 244 -11.41 -3.43 16.87
N ARG A 245 -10.49 -3.39 15.89
CA ARG A 245 -9.95 -4.63 15.29
C ARG A 245 -9.26 -5.50 16.35
N LEU A 246 -8.60 -4.89 17.33
CA LEU A 246 -8.01 -5.61 18.44
C LEU A 246 -9.07 -6.31 19.30
N GLU A 247 -10.14 -5.61 19.64
CA GLU A 247 -11.25 -6.17 20.42
C GLU A 247 -11.96 -7.30 19.67
N GLU A 248 -12.05 -7.24 18.34
CA GLU A 248 -12.60 -8.34 17.53
C GLU A 248 -11.79 -9.63 17.65
N ILE A 249 -10.46 -9.53 17.74
CA ILE A 249 -9.60 -10.69 17.99
C ILE A 249 -9.90 -11.29 19.36
N LEU A 250 -10.12 -10.44 20.38
CA LEU A 250 -10.41 -10.86 21.75
C LEU A 250 -11.81 -11.49 21.88
N ALA A 251 -12.80 -10.92 21.19
CA ALA A 251 -14.19 -11.37 21.21
C ALA A 251 -14.45 -12.58 20.29
N GLY A 252 -13.47 -13.00 19.48
CA GLY A 252 -13.66 -14.06 18.48
C GLY A 252 -14.54 -13.63 17.29
N ALA A 253 -14.73 -12.32 17.10
CA ALA A 253 -15.51 -11.73 16.02
C ALA A 253 -14.63 -11.33 14.81
N ASN A 254 -13.37 -11.77 14.80
CA ASN A 254 -12.40 -11.50 13.75
C ASN A 254 -12.70 -12.32 12.48
N VAL A 255 -13.76 -11.93 11.76
CA VAL A 255 -14.22 -12.59 10.53
C VAL A 255 -13.66 -11.91 9.29
N MET A 256 -12.80 -12.63 8.57
CA MET A 256 -12.41 -12.30 7.19
C MET A 256 -13.46 -12.85 6.23
N ASN A 257 -13.74 -12.14 5.14
CA ASN A 257 -14.69 -12.60 4.12
C ASN A 257 -14.08 -13.70 3.23
N CYS A 258 -13.82 -14.87 3.81
CA CYS A 258 -13.21 -16.00 3.08
C CYS A 258 -14.07 -16.47 1.89
N GLN A 259 -15.40 -16.26 1.94
CA GLN A 259 -16.32 -16.62 0.85
C GLN A 259 -16.15 -15.77 -0.41
N MET A 260 -15.47 -14.63 -0.31
CA MET A 260 -15.11 -13.78 -1.46
C MET A 260 -13.59 -13.70 -1.66
N CYS A 261 -12.83 -14.54 -0.95
CA CYS A 261 -11.38 -14.56 -1.08
C CYS A 261 -10.98 -15.42 -2.28
N LYS A 262 -10.36 -14.80 -3.30
CA LYS A 262 -9.90 -15.51 -4.51
C LYS A 262 -8.94 -16.68 -4.26
N TYR A 263 -8.29 -16.72 -3.09
CA TYR A 263 -7.41 -17.82 -2.68
C TYR A 263 -8.16 -19.02 -2.07
N ARG A 264 -9.46 -18.87 -1.77
CA ARG A 264 -10.27 -19.85 -1.04
C ARG A 264 -11.54 -20.25 -1.77
N GLU A 265 -12.10 -19.34 -2.57
CA GLU A 265 -13.28 -19.59 -3.40
C GLU A 265 -13.06 -19.13 -4.84
N GLN A 266 -13.83 -19.69 -5.77
CA GLN A 266 -13.77 -19.32 -7.17
C GLN A 266 -14.33 -17.92 -7.40
N VAL A 267 -13.45 -16.97 -7.73
CA VAL A 267 -13.80 -15.63 -8.22
C VAL A 267 -13.58 -15.58 -9.73
N LEU A 268 -14.55 -15.05 -10.47
CA LEU A 268 -14.51 -15.00 -11.94
C LEU A 268 -13.22 -14.35 -12.46
N GLY A 269 -12.47 -15.06 -13.30
CA GLY A 269 -11.20 -14.62 -13.87
C GLY A 269 -9.97 -14.89 -13.00
N PHE A 270 -10.15 -15.48 -11.81
CA PHE A 270 -9.08 -15.83 -10.87
C PHE A 270 -9.09 -17.32 -10.50
N GLU A 271 -9.65 -18.17 -11.36
CA GLU A 271 -9.81 -19.62 -11.14
C GLU A 271 -8.48 -20.31 -10.80
N ALA A 272 -7.37 -19.87 -11.40
CA ALA A 272 -6.04 -20.42 -11.17
C ALA A 272 -5.42 -20.06 -9.81
N GLU A 273 -6.02 -19.14 -9.05
CA GLU A 273 -5.51 -18.72 -7.74
C GLU A 273 -6.15 -19.48 -6.56
N VAL A 274 -7.19 -20.30 -6.82
CA VAL A 274 -7.87 -21.08 -5.79
C VAL A 274 -6.93 -22.15 -5.24
N GLY A 275 -6.74 -22.15 -3.92
CA GLY A 275 -5.91 -23.15 -3.24
C GLY A 275 -4.40 -22.88 -3.24
N LEU A 276 -3.96 -21.72 -3.73
CA LEU A 276 -2.54 -21.34 -3.67
C LEU A 276 -2.01 -21.32 -2.22
N PRO A 277 -0.74 -21.73 -2.01
CA PRO A 277 -0.08 -21.66 -0.71
C PRO A 277 0.12 -20.21 -0.24
N GLN A 278 0.09 -20.00 1.08
CA GLN A 278 0.41 -18.69 1.67
C GLN A 278 1.93 -18.54 1.78
N GLU A 279 2.52 -17.83 0.82
CA GLU A 279 3.95 -17.58 0.77
C GLU A 279 4.23 -16.07 0.73
N SER A 280 5.32 -15.64 1.38
CA SER A 280 5.74 -14.25 1.26
C SER A 280 6.70 -14.08 0.09
N HIS A 281 6.39 -13.12 -0.78
CA HIS A 281 7.22 -12.80 -1.94
C HIS A 281 8.25 -11.70 -1.65
N HIS A 282 8.29 -11.18 -0.42
CA HIS A 282 8.97 -9.92 -0.09
C HIS A 282 10.20 -10.09 0.80
N HIS A 283 10.62 -11.33 1.08
CA HIS A 283 11.81 -11.62 1.90
C HIS A 283 13.11 -10.94 1.40
N HIS A 284 13.24 -10.73 0.09
CA HIS A 284 14.46 -10.19 -0.53
C HIS A 284 14.63 -8.66 -0.37
N VAL A 285 13.59 -7.95 0.09
CA VAL A 285 13.60 -6.49 0.30
C VAL A 285 13.27 -6.10 1.74
N GLU A 286 13.31 -7.07 2.66
CA GLU A 286 13.06 -6.85 4.08
C GLU A 286 14.12 -5.91 4.67
N GLY A 287 13.69 -4.73 5.15
CA GLY A 287 14.57 -3.76 5.80
C GLY A 287 15.55 -3.00 4.89
N ILE A 288 15.41 -3.08 3.56
CA ILE A 288 16.28 -2.43 2.58
C ILE A 288 15.58 -1.20 1.97
N GLY A 289 16.14 0.01 2.14
CA GLY A 289 15.64 1.19 1.41
C GLY A 289 15.49 2.48 2.21
N THR A 290 15.80 2.47 3.51
CA THR A 290 15.85 3.68 4.35
C THR A 290 17.20 3.77 5.06
N GLY A 291 18.21 4.31 4.36
CA GLY A 291 19.57 4.52 4.86
C GLY A 291 20.54 4.86 3.72
N GLU A 292 21.51 5.74 3.96
CA GLU A 292 22.61 6.02 3.03
C GLU A 292 23.30 4.72 2.61
N ALA A 293 23.69 4.63 1.34
CA ALA A 293 24.25 3.45 0.71
C ALA A 293 25.40 2.83 1.52
N HIS A 294 25.10 1.81 2.32
CA HIS A 294 26.12 0.95 2.88
C HIS A 294 26.54 -0.04 1.80
N HIS A 295 27.71 0.24 1.21
CA HIS A 295 28.46 -0.68 0.37
C HIS A 295 28.65 -2.02 1.11
N HIS A 296 27.88 -3.04 0.72
CA HIS A 296 28.20 -4.41 1.09
C HIS A 296 29.36 -4.87 0.21
N HIS A 297 30.56 -4.88 0.81
CA HIS A 297 31.67 -5.68 0.32
C HIS A 297 31.23 -7.15 0.30
N HIS A 298 31.04 -7.71 -0.90
CA HIS A 298 30.99 -9.16 -1.06
C HIS A 298 32.39 -9.70 -0.78
N SER A 299 32.54 -10.39 0.34
CA SER A 299 33.60 -11.36 0.55
C SER A 299 33.32 -12.55 -0.37
N ASP A 300 34.09 -12.65 -1.44
CA ASP A 300 34.17 -13.82 -2.32
C ASP A 300 34.70 -15.01 -1.51
N ASP A 301 33.82 -15.97 -1.24
CA ASP A 301 34.22 -17.29 -0.76
C ASP A 301 34.53 -18.18 -1.97
N GLY A 302 35.72 -18.76 -1.92
CA GLY A 302 36.38 -19.43 -3.03
C GLY A 302 35.62 -20.62 -3.58
N HIS A 303 35.55 -20.67 -4.91
CA HIS A 303 35.41 -21.92 -5.65
C HIS A 303 36.52 -22.05 -6.69
N THR A 304 37.48 -22.90 -6.34
CA THR A 304 38.49 -23.44 -7.24
C THR A 304 37.83 -24.32 -8.30
N HIS A 305 37.96 -23.95 -9.57
CA HIS A 305 37.80 -24.89 -10.68
C HIS A 305 39.02 -24.83 -11.58
N HIS A 306 39.83 -25.89 -11.50
CA HIS A 306 40.68 -26.32 -12.59
C HIS A 306 39.81 -26.63 -13.81
N HIS A 307 40.15 -26.12 -15.00
CA HIS A 307 40.80 -26.92 -16.05
C HIS A 307 40.80 -26.24 -17.43
N HIS A 308 41.91 -26.50 -18.13
CA HIS A 308 42.14 -26.56 -19.57
C HIS A 308 42.38 -25.28 -20.38
N HIS A 309 43.68 -25.07 -20.62
CA HIS A 309 44.28 -24.54 -21.85
C HIS A 309 43.57 -24.98 -23.12
N HIS A 310 43.35 -24.02 -24.01
CA HIS A 310 43.67 -24.16 -25.43
C HIS A 310 44.26 -22.84 -25.92
N ASP A 311 45.46 -22.95 -26.48
CA ASP A 311 46.12 -21.94 -27.30
C ASP A 311 45.28 -21.65 -28.55
N ASP A 312 45.21 -20.38 -28.96
CA ASP A 312 45.41 -19.99 -30.36
C ASP A 312 45.71 -18.49 -30.43
N ASP A 313 46.77 -18.19 -31.19
CA ASP A 313 47.33 -16.90 -31.52
C ASP A 313 46.31 -15.92 -32.14
N HIS A 314 46.49 -14.62 -31.89
CA HIS A 314 46.64 -13.57 -32.93
C HIS A 314 46.74 -12.17 -32.29
N ASP A 315 47.98 -11.70 -32.23
CA ASP A 315 48.49 -10.40 -32.71
C ASP A 315 47.61 -9.12 -32.75
N HIS A 316 48.19 -8.09 -32.12
CA HIS A 316 48.26 -6.66 -32.51
C HIS A 316 47.52 -5.58 -31.69
N HIS A 317 48.37 -4.84 -30.96
CA HIS A 317 48.51 -3.37 -30.92
C HIS A 317 47.35 -2.46 -30.45
N HIS A 318 47.67 -1.87 -29.31
CA HIS A 318 47.21 -0.65 -28.65
C HIS A 318 47.12 0.67 -29.47
N HIS A 319 46.12 1.48 -29.07
CA HIS A 319 45.94 2.96 -29.12
C HIS A 319 45.66 3.61 -30.51
N ASP A 320 44.76 4.57 -30.73
CA ASP A 320 44.14 5.56 -29.83
C ASP A 320 42.90 6.28 -30.43
N HIS A 321 42.10 6.89 -29.56
CA HIS A 321 41.01 7.93 -29.64
C HIS A 321 40.38 8.33 -31.00
N GLY A 322 39.07 8.60 -31.13
CA GLY A 322 37.98 8.71 -30.18
C GLY A 322 36.78 9.36 -30.90
N GLU A 323 35.55 9.07 -30.49
CA GLU A 323 34.37 9.92 -30.69
C GLU A 323 33.34 9.54 -29.61
N GLY A 324 32.81 10.58 -28.96
CA GLY A 324 31.94 10.46 -27.80
C GLY A 324 30.56 9.93 -28.17
N HIS A 325 30.16 8.86 -27.48
CA HIS A 325 28.77 8.48 -27.36
C HIS A 325 28.35 8.64 -25.90
N ASP A 326 27.57 9.68 -25.63
CA ASP A 326 26.72 9.76 -24.44
C ASP A 326 25.74 8.58 -24.49
N HIS A 327 26.01 7.56 -23.67
CA HIS A 327 25.03 6.54 -23.34
C HIS A 327 24.39 6.91 -22.01
N ASP A 328 23.19 7.47 -22.09
CA ASP A 328 22.22 7.47 -21.00
C ASP A 328 21.97 6.02 -20.56
N HIS A 329 22.67 5.59 -19.51
CA HIS A 329 22.38 4.33 -18.84
C HIS A 329 21.11 4.47 -18.03
N HIS A 330 19.97 4.28 -18.69
CA HIS A 330 18.75 3.84 -18.04
C HIS A 330 18.99 2.45 -17.45
N HIS A 331 19.40 2.39 -16.19
CA HIS A 331 19.37 1.15 -15.42
C HIS A 331 17.92 0.79 -15.12
N ASP A 332 17.34 -0.01 -16.00
CA ASP A 332 16.10 -0.74 -15.76
C ASP A 332 16.43 -1.89 -14.80
N HIS A 333 16.25 -1.65 -13.50
CA HIS A 333 16.30 -2.71 -12.50
C HIS A 333 14.99 -3.50 -12.55
N GLY A 334 14.93 -4.46 -13.49
CA GLY A 334 13.93 -5.51 -13.49
C GLY A 334 14.12 -6.42 -12.28
N HIS A 335 13.39 -6.13 -11.20
CA HIS A 335 13.19 -7.09 -10.13
C HIS A 335 12.03 -8.00 -10.56
N ASP A 336 12.36 -9.26 -10.89
CA ASP A 336 11.40 -10.32 -11.21
C ASP A 336 10.57 -10.65 -9.96
N HIS A 337 9.50 -9.87 -9.75
CA HIS A 337 8.46 -10.23 -8.79
C HIS A 337 7.52 -11.22 -9.49
N HIS A 338 7.61 -12.50 -9.15
CA HIS A 338 6.65 -13.53 -9.59
C HIS A 338 5.28 -13.30 -8.93
N HIS A 339 4.56 -12.28 -9.35
CA HIS A 339 3.13 -12.16 -9.07
C HIS A 339 2.35 -12.93 -10.14
N HIS A 340 1.28 -13.62 -9.72
CA HIS A 340 0.33 -14.19 -10.67
C HIS A 340 -0.17 -13.08 -11.61
N PRO A 341 -0.18 -13.34 -12.93
CA PRO A 341 -0.53 -12.33 -13.92
C PRO A 341 -1.99 -11.88 -13.72
N TYR A 342 -2.20 -10.58 -13.66
CA TYR A 342 -3.55 -10.01 -13.56
C TYR A 342 -4.33 -10.22 -14.86
N PRO A 343 -5.61 -10.65 -14.83
CA PRO A 343 -6.35 -11.05 -16.04
C PRO A 343 -6.52 -9.96 -17.11
N HIS A 344 -6.41 -8.69 -16.74
CA HIS A 344 -6.58 -7.54 -17.63
C HIS A 344 -5.39 -6.57 -17.56
N ALA A 345 -4.19 -7.14 -17.53
CA ALA A 345 -2.93 -6.41 -17.44
C ALA A 345 -2.67 -5.45 -18.61
N ASP A 346 -3.34 -5.64 -19.75
CA ASP A 346 -3.24 -4.86 -20.98
C ASP A 346 -4.36 -3.83 -21.18
N HIS A 347 -5.22 -3.61 -20.17
CA HIS A 347 -6.34 -2.67 -20.27
C HIS A 347 -5.86 -1.23 -20.58
N PRO A 348 -6.47 -0.51 -21.54
CA PRO A 348 -5.98 0.79 -22.02
C PRO A 348 -5.96 1.90 -20.96
N LEU A 349 -6.77 1.75 -19.91
CA LEU A 349 -6.82 2.66 -18.76
C LEU A 349 -6.00 2.18 -17.55
N GLY A 350 -5.31 1.05 -17.68
CA GLY A 350 -4.50 0.42 -16.65
C GLY A 350 -3.02 0.84 -16.69
N PRO A 351 -2.23 0.40 -15.71
CA PRO A 351 -0.79 0.68 -15.67
C PRO A 351 -0.04 -0.07 -16.77
N ARG A 352 0.78 0.65 -17.54
CA ARG A 352 1.72 0.06 -18.52
C ARG A 352 2.80 -0.82 -17.90
N SER A 353 2.98 -0.78 -16.58
CA SER A 353 3.89 -1.68 -15.86
C SER A 353 3.33 -3.10 -15.69
N LEU A 354 2.07 -3.36 -16.03
CA LEU A 354 1.47 -4.70 -15.99
C LEU A 354 1.59 -5.47 -17.31
N THR A 355 1.82 -4.77 -18.42
CA THR A 355 2.22 -5.39 -19.68
C THR A 355 3.68 -5.81 -19.56
N LYS A 356 3.95 -7.02 -19.06
CA LYS A 356 5.30 -7.58 -18.90
C LYS A 356 6.19 -7.29 -20.11
N ARG A 357 7.44 -6.92 -19.84
CA ARG A 357 8.57 -7.63 -20.43
C ARG A 357 9.07 -8.61 -19.40
#